data_AF-A0A523U2A4-F1
#
_entry.id   AF-A0A523U2A4-F1
#
_cell.length_a   1.000
_cell.length_b   1.000
_cell.length_c   1.000
_cell.angle_alpha   90.00
_cell.angle_beta   90.00
_cell.angle_gamma   90.00
#
_symmetry.space_group_name_H-M   'P 1'
#
loop_
_entity.id
_entity.type
_entity.pdbx_description
1 polymer ?
#
loop_
_entity_poly.entity_id
_entity_poly.type
_entity_poly.pdbx_seq_one_letter_code
_entity_poly.pdbx_strand_id
1 'polypeptide(L)'
;MEKINKLELYDIYSTWHVPFWQTTWFYLTIIALTVLVVGSIVAWLVIQYKERNKPTKTAWQIALGQLHTLQKNTYSSKAAGKQCYFSITSILKQYLHAQYQLRTIGKTDEELIRYLKQSTLLTQSVLKNLQDICSGCLYIKFANQEAVQKQISEHLAMSVQIVQDTKPNDRQHTK
;
A
#
# COMPACT_ATOMS: atom_id res chain seq x y z
N MET A 1 -41.40 39.89 -85.16
CA MET A 1 -41.21 40.55 -83.85
C MET A 1 -41.42 39.51 -82.77
N GLU A 2 -40.56 39.57 -81.77
CA GLU A 2 -40.14 38.52 -80.82
C GLU A 2 -41.27 37.88 -80.00
N LYS A 3 -41.20 36.55 -79.82
CA LYS A 3 -42.06 35.80 -78.90
C LYS A 3 -41.56 36.02 -77.47
N ILE A 4 -42.27 36.82 -76.69
CA ILE A 4 -42.04 36.90 -75.24
C ILE A 4 -42.62 35.63 -74.62
N ASN A 5 -41.74 34.66 -74.40
CA ASN A 5 -42.04 33.39 -73.74
C ASN A 5 -42.24 33.66 -72.24
N LYS A 6 -43.46 33.44 -71.73
CA LYS A 6 -43.75 33.53 -70.30
C LYS A 6 -42.91 32.48 -69.58
N LEU A 7 -41.87 32.92 -68.88
CA LEU A 7 -41.13 32.09 -67.95
C LEU A 7 -42.07 31.75 -66.79
N GLU A 8 -42.61 30.53 -66.81
CA GLU A 8 -43.29 29.96 -65.65
C GLU A 8 -42.24 29.73 -64.56
N LEU A 9 -42.22 30.62 -63.57
CA LEU A 9 -41.39 30.50 -62.38
C LEU A 9 -41.90 29.31 -61.57
N TYR A 10 -41.24 28.15 -61.73
CA TYR A 10 -41.43 27.05 -60.82
C TYR A 10 -40.75 27.41 -59.51
N ASP A 11 -41.53 27.54 -58.44
CA ASP A 11 -41.03 27.83 -57.11
C ASP A 11 -40.18 26.63 -56.64
N ILE A 12 -38.86 26.81 -56.65
CA ILE A 12 -37.91 25.79 -56.23
C ILE A 12 -37.92 25.82 -54.71
N TYR A 13 -38.89 25.14 -54.09
CA TYR A 13 -38.88 24.95 -52.65
C TYR A 13 -37.49 24.47 -52.22
N SER A 14 -36.84 25.24 -51.36
CA SER A 14 -35.59 24.83 -50.74
C SER A 14 -35.88 23.57 -49.93
N THR A 15 -35.24 22.46 -50.29
CA THR A 15 -35.29 21.25 -49.47
C THR A 15 -34.68 21.59 -48.12
N TRP A 16 -35.55 21.78 -47.12
CA TRP A 16 -35.15 22.01 -45.75
C TRP A 16 -34.38 20.79 -45.26
N HIS A 17 -33.05 20.87 -45.28
CA HIS A 17 -32.22 19.84 -44.68
C HIS A 17 -32.38 19.96 -43.17
N VAL A 18 -33.08 18.99 -42.57
CA VAL A 18 -33.10 18.84 -41.12
C VAL A 18 -31.63 18.69 -40.69
N PRO A 19 -31.09 19.62 -39.88
CA PRO A 19 -29.69 19.54 -39.50
C PRO A 19 -29.48 18.21 -38.78
N PHE A 20 -28.40 17.50 -39.12
CA PHE A 20 -28.11 16.16 -38.61
C PHE A 20 -28.07 16.08 -37.07
N TRP A 21 -27.85 17.22 -36.41
CA TRP A 21 -27.91 17.43 -34.96
C TRP A 21 -29.33 17.29 -34.35
N GLN A 22 -30.39 17.46 -35.15
CA GLN A 22 -31.79 17.40 -34.71
C GLN A 22 -32.44 16.01 -34.89
N THR A 23 -31.68 15.06 -35.44
CA THR A 23 -32.14 13.67 -35.60
C THR A 23 -32.14 12.97 -34.23
N THR A 24 -33.20 12.22 -33.92
CA THR A 24 -33.33 11.44 -32.67
C THR A 24 -32.10 10.56 -32.36
N TRP A 25 -31.46 10.04 -33.42
CA TRP A 25 -30.23 9.27 -33.34
C TRP A 25 -29.03 10.06 -32.77
N PHE A 26 -28.95 11.36 -33.04
CA PHE A 26 -27.89 12.23 -32.50
C PHE A 26 -28.07 12.49 -31.00
N TYR A 27 -29.32 12.64 -30.54
CA TYR A 27 -29.59 12.71 -29.10
C TYR A 27 -29.25 11.40 -28.39
N LEU A 28 -29.56 10.25 -29.00
CA LEU A 28 -29.19 8.93 -28.46
C LEU A 28 -27.67 8.75 -28.35
N THR A 29 -26.89 9.21 -29.35
CA THR A 29 -25.42 9.12 -29.29
C THR A 29 -24.83 10.04 -28.22
N ILE A 30 -25.37 11.25 -28.05
CA ILE A 30 -24.95 12.15 -26.96
C ILE A 30 -25.27 11.56 -25.59
N ILE A 31 -26.46 10.98 -25.41
CA ILE A 31 -26.85 10.34 -24.15
C ILE A 31 -25.94 9.14 -23.87
N ALA A 32 -25.70 8.28 -24.86
CA ALA A 32 -24.80 7.13 -24.73
C ALA A 32 -23.37 7.57 -24.36
N LEU A 33 -22.85 8.60 -25.01
CA LEU A 33 -21.53 9.16 -24.70
C LEU A 33 -21.48 9.72 -23.28
N THR A 34 -22.51 10.46 -22.87
CA THR A 34 -22.61 11.04 -21.52
C THR A 34 -22.64 9.95 -20.45
N VAL A 35 -23.42 8.89 -20.66
CA VAL A 35 -23.48 7.75 -19.74
C VAL A 35 -22.12 7.03 -19.65
N LEU A 36 -21.40 6.89 -20.76
CA LEU A 36 -20.07 6.27 -20.78
C LEU A 36 -19.04 7.12 -20.01
N VAL A 37 -19.05 8.43 -20.22
CA VAL A 37 -18.15 9.36 -19.49
C VAL A 37 -18.47 9.36 -18.00
N VAL A 38 -19.74 9.49 -17.61
CA VAL A 38 -20.15 9.47 -16.20
C VAL A 38 -19.83 8.11 -15.57
N GLY A 39 -20.10 7.00 -16.26
CA GLY A 39 -19.76 5.65 -15.80
C GLY A 39 -18.26 5.47 -15.57
N SER A 40 -17.43 5.98 -16.47
CA SER A 40 -15.97 5.95 -16.34
C SER A 40 -15.47 6.76 -15.14
N ILE A 41 -16.04 7.96 -14.91
CA ILE A 41 -15.71 8.81 -13.76
C ILE A 41 -16.12 8.14 -12.45
N VAL A 42 -17.33 7.59 -12.38
CA VAL A 42 -17.81 6.88 -11.18
C VAL A 42 -16.96 5.65 -10.91
N ALA A 43 -16.61 4.85 -11.92
CA ALA A 43 -15.73 3.69 -11.77
C ALA A 43 -14.35 4.11 -11.26
N TRP A 44 -13.75 5.17 -11.81
CA TRP A 44 -12.46 5.70 -11.36
C TRP A 44 -12.52 6.19 -9.91
N LEU A 45 -13.59 6.92 -9.54
CA LEU A 45 -13.82 7.36 -8.16
C LEU A 45 -14.01 6.18 -7.20
N VAL A 46 -14.77 5.15 -7.58
CA VAL A 46 -14.97 3.94 -6.77
C VAL A 46 -13.66 3.17 -6.58
N ILE A 47 -12.82 3.06 -7.61
CA ILE A 47 -11.50 2.43 -7.50
C ILE A 47 -10.62 3.23 -6.52
N GLN A 48 -10.53 4.55 -6.67
CA GLN A 48 -9.80 5.42 -5.74
C GLN A 48 -10.35 5.33 -4.30
N TYR A 49 -11.67 5.32 -4.13
CA TYR A 49 -12.30 5.25 -2.81
C TYR A 49 -12.10 3.89 -2.16
N LYS A 50 -12.12 2.80 -2.93
CA LYS A 50 -11.82 1.44 -2.46
C LYS A 50 -10.36 1.26 -2.07
N GLU A 51 -9.42 1.96 -2.70
CA GLU A 51 -8.03 1.99 -2.25
C GLU A 51 -7.85 2.79 -0.96
N ARG A 52 -8.64 3.86 -0.76
CA ARG A 52 -8.63 4.69 0.46
C ARG A 52 -9.37 4.08 1.65
N ASN A 53 -10.35 3.21 1.41
CA ASN A 53 -11.21 2.59 2.44
C ASN A 53 -10.79 1.18 2.86
N LYS A 54 -9.61 0.69 2.46
CA LYS A 54 -9.02 -0.43 3.19
C LYS A 54 -8.80 0.08 4.62
N PRO A 55 -9.28 -0.62 5.67
CA PRO A 55 -9.02 -0.19 7.04
C PRO A 55 -7.52 0.08 7.14
N THR A 56 -7.16 1.30 7.49
CA THR A 56 -5.78 1.78 7.55
C THR A 56 -5.07 0.85 8.53
N LYS A 57 -4.40 -0.18 8.00
CA LYS A 57 -3.74 -1.16 8.84
C LYS A 57 -2.74 -0.39 9.67
N THR A 58 -2.95 -0.36 10.98
CA THR A 58 -2.07 0.37 11.88
C THR A 58 -0.66 -0.21 11.75
N ALA A 59 0.39 0.58 12.05
CA ALA A 59 1.78 0.14 11.93
C ALA A 59 2.04 -1.24 12.56
N TRP A 60 1.45 -1.51 13.74
CA TRP A 60 1.57 -2.79 14.42
C TRP A 60 0.88 -3.95 13.67
N GLN A 61 -0.26 -3.71 13.01
CA GLN A 61 -0.99 -4.74 12.26
C GLN A 61 -0.22 -5.15 11.00
N ILE A 62 0.43 -4.17 10.35
CA ILE A 62 1.30 -4.42 9.20
C ILE A 62 2.50 -5.27 9.64
N ALA A 63 3.18 -4.85 10.71
CA ALA A 63 4.35 -5.56 11.23
C ALA A 63 4.01 -6.99 11.67
N LEU A 64 2.93 -7.19 12.42
CA LEU A 64 2.48 -8.52 12.84
C LEU A 64 2.12 -9.41 11.65
N GLY A 65 1.46 -8.86 10.62
CA GLY A 65 1.14 -9.60 9.40
C GLY A 65 2.39 -10.06 8.64
N GLN A 66 3.40 -9.18 8.54
CA GLN A 66 4.67 -9.50 7.89
C GLN A 66 5.47 -10.54 8.70
N LEU A 67 5.56 -10.39 10.03
CA LEU A 67 6.23 -11.35 10.91
C LEU A 67 5.58 -12.73 10.86
N HIS A 68 4.25 -12.80 10.89
CA HIS A 68 3.53 -14.06 10.78
C HIS A 68 3.72 -14.73 9.41
N THR A 69 3.89 -13.94 8.34
CA THR A 69 4.23 -14.47 7.02
C THR A 69 5.64 -15.07 7.01
N LEU A 70 6.61 -14.43 7.67
CA LEU A 70 7.95 -14.99 7.82
C LEU A 70 7.96 -16.28 8.64
N GLN A 71 7.15 -16.36 9.70
CA GLN A 71 7.05 -17.55 10.56
C GLN A 71 6.57 -18.80 9.83
N LYS A 72 5.77 -18.64 8.76
CA LYS A 72 5.30 -19.78 7.94
C LYS A 72 6.36 -20.35 7.01
N ASN A 73 7.46 -19.65 6.80
CA ASN A 73 8.50 -20.08 5.88
C ASN A 73 9.50 -21.01 6.60
N THR A 74 9.99 -22.01 5.87
CA THR A 74 11.08 -22.87 6.35
C THR A 74 12.42 -22.36 5.85
N TYR A 75 13.35 -22.10 6.78
CA TYR A 75 14.70 -21.62 6.46
C TYR A 75 15.69 -22.80 6.51
N SER A 76 15.79 -23.53 5.40
CA SER A 76 16.62 -24.76 5.33
C SER A 76 18.10 -24.49 5.04
N SER A 77 18.49 -23.26 4.73
CA SER A 77 19.86 -22.88 4.40
C SER A 77 20.33 -21.68 5.22
N LYS A 78 21.64 -21.58 5.47
CA LYS A 78 22.26 -20.39 6.09
C LYS A 78 21.97 -19.11 5.30
N ALA A 79 21.90 -19.19 3.98
CA ALA A 79 21.55 -18.04 3.13
C ALA A 79 20.10 -17.59 3.39
N ALA A 80 19.17 -18.54 3.45
CA ALA A 80 17.76 -18.28 3.78
C ALA A 80 17.62 -17.72 5.21
N GLY A 81 18.40 -18.23 6.17
CA GLY A 81 18.46 -17.70 7.53
C GLY A 81 18.93 -16.25 7.59
N LYS A 82 20.00 -15.88 6.86
CA LYS A 82 20.43 -14.47 6.75
C LYS A 82 19.34 -13.56 6.18
N GLN A 83 18.67 -14.02 5.13
CA GLN A 83 17.58 -13.27 4.51
C GLN A 83 16.37 -13.12 5.45
N CYS A 84 16.10 -14.13 6.28
CA CYS A 84 15.10 -14.03 7.36
C CYS A 84 15.44 -12.87 8.30
N TYR A 85 16.66 -12.83 8.85
CA TYR A 85 17.05 -11.77 9.78
C TYR A 85 17.03 -10.38 9.14
N PHE A 86 17.47 -10.25 7.89
CA PHE A 86 17.34 -9.00 7.17
C PHE A 86 15.87 -8.56 7.05
N SER A 87 14.96 -9.51 6.82
CA SER A 87 13.52 -9.25 6.76
C SER A 87 12.97 -8.84 8.13
N ILE A 88 13.35 -9.55 9.20
CA ILE A 88 12.95 -9.24 10.58
C ILE A 88 13.38 -7.83 10.96
N THR A 89 14.66 -7.50 10.79
CA THR A 89 15.18 -6.16 11.18
C THR A 89 14.58 -5.06 10.31
N SER A 90 14.33 -5.31 9.03
CA SER A 90 13.64 -4.36 8.14
C SER A 90 12.21 -4.09 8.60
N ILE A 91 11.43 -5.13 8.95
CA ILE A 91 10.07 -5.00 9.47
C ILE A 91 10.06 -4.20 10.78
N LEU A 92 10.97 -4.52 11.72
CA LEU A 92 11.07 -3.79 12.98
C LEU A 92 11.47 -2.32 12.78
N LYS A 93 12.42 -2.03 11.88
CA LYS A 93 12.78 -0.64 11.52
C LYS A 93 11.58 0.11 10.96
N GLN A 94 10.85 -0.48 10.01
CA GLN A 94 9.66 0.13 9.42
C GLN A 94 8.55 0.35 10.45
N TYR A 95 8.34 -0.62 11.34
CA TYR A 95 7.41 -0.51 12.45
C TYR A 95 7.75 0.67 13.37
N LEU A 96 9.01 0.75 13.83
CA LEU A 96 9.46 1.83 14.71
C LEU A 96 9.38 3.21 14.04
N HIS A 97 9.66 3.29 12.73
CA HIS A 97 9.49 4.51 11.96
C HIS A 97 8.03 4.95 11.95
N ALA A 98 7.12 4.04 11.61
CA ALA A 98 5.71 4.36 11.48
C ALA A 98 5.03 4.64 12.84
N GLN A 99 5.42 3.90 13.88
CA GLN A 99 4.80 3.99 15.21
C GLN A 99 5.29 5.19 16.02
N TYR A 100 6.58 5.49 15.98
CA TYR A 100 7.20 6.52 16.83
C TYR A 100 7.73 7.71 16.02
N GLN A 101 7.48 7.76 14.71
CA GLN A 101 8.04 8.77 13.78
C GLN A 101 9.57 8.88 13.85
N LEU A 102 10.23 7.77 14.20
CA LEU A 102 11.67 7.69 14.37
C LEU A 102 12.36 7.52 13.03
N ARG A 103 13.50 8.20 12.81
CA ARG A 103 14.28 8.05 11.57
C ARG A 103 15.10 6.76 11.58
N THR A 104 14.45 5.60 11.52
CA THR A 104 15.09 4.27 11.58
C THR A 104 15.46 3.70 10.20
N ILE A 105 14.78 4.15 9.15
CA ILE A 105 15.00 3.66 7.78
C ILE A 105 16.42 4.04 7.30
N GLY A 106 17.12 3.08 6.70
CA GLY A 106 18.48 3.26 6.18
C GLY A 106 19.59 3.23 7.22
N LYS A 107 19.26 3.12 8.51
CA LYS A 107 20.28 2.92 9.57
C LYS A 107 20.77 1.48 9.58
N THR A 108 22.07 1.31 9.84
CA THR A 108 22.62 0.00 10.17
C THR A 108 22.07 -0.49 11.51
N ASP A 109 22.22 -1.78 11.80
CA ASP A 109 21.69 -2.36 13.04
C ASP A 109 22.34 -1.74 14.29
N GLU A 110 23.64 -1.46 14.25
CA GLU A 110 24.36 -0.78 15.34
C GLU A 110 23.92 0.69 15.51
N GLU A 111 23.76 1.41 14.41
CA GLU A 111 23.29 2.79 14.41
C GLU A 111 21.86 2.90 14.93
N LEU A 112 21.00 1.94 14.57
CA LEU A 112 19.62 1.86 15.06
C LEU A 112 19.61 1.73 16.58
N ILE A 113 20.35 0.77 17.15
CA ILE A 113 20.38 0.56 18.60
C ILE A 113 20.96 1.78 19.33
N ARG A 114 22.01 2.40 18.79
CA ARG A 114 22.59 3.64 19.36
C ARG A 114 21.58 4.79 19.34
N TYR A 115 20.84 4.93 18.25
CA TYR A 115 19.81 5.96 18.11
C TYR A 115 18.63 5.72 19.07
N LEU A 116 18.17 4.48 19.22
CA LEU A 116 17.08 4.13 20.14
C LEU A 116 17.47 4.27 21.61
N LYS A 117 18.75 4.05 21.95
CA LYS A 117 19.28 4.35 23.30
C LYS A 117 19.17 5.82 23.67
N GLN A 118 19.28 6.72 22.70
CA GLN A 118 19.18 8.17 22.92
C GLN A 118 17.74 8.66 23.01
N SER A 119 16.80 8.03 22.30
CA SER A 119 15.42 8.54 22.21
C SER A 119 14.59 8.33 23.48
N THR A 120 14.98 7.43 24.40
CA THR A 120 14.24 7.09 25.65
C THR A 120 12.78 6.66 25.47
N LEU A 121 12.30 6.48 24.22
CA LEU A 121 10.91 6.13 23.90
C LEU A 121 10.59 4.64 24.14
N LEU A 122 11.61 3.79 24.23
CA LEU A 122 11.46 2.35 24.43
C LEU A 122 11.95 1.94 25.83
N THR A 123 11.27 0.97 26.42
CA THR A 123 11.71 0.33 27.67
C THR A 123 13.03 -0.40 27.45
N GLN A 124 13.88 -0.45 28.49
CA GLN A 124 15.17 -1.14 28.45
C GLN A 124 15.05 -2.63 28.07
N SER A 125 13.96 -3.30 28.47
CA SER A 125 13.68 -4.69 28.08
C SER A 125 13.50 -4.84 26.56
N VAL A 126 12.67 -3.99 25.96
CA VAL A 126 12.40 -3.98 24.51
C VAL A 126 13.67 -3.67 23.73
N LEU A 127 14.45 -2.70 24.20
CA LEU A 127 15.72 -2.33 23.57
C LEU A 127 16.73 -3.48 23.61
N LYS A 128 16.82 -4.21 24.74
CA LYS A 128 17.69 -5.39 24.87
C LYS A 128 17.26 -6.49 23.89
N ASN A 129 15.97 -6.79 23.84
CA ASN A 129 15.43 -7.79 22.90
C ASN A 129 15.73 -7.42 21.44
N LEU A 130 15.58 -6.13 21.09
CA LEU A 130 15.91 -5.64 19.74
C LEU A 130 17.41 -5.78 19.43
N GLN A 131 18.28 -5.48 20.41
CA GLN A 131 19.72 -5.66 20.27
C GLN A 131 20.08 -7.13 20.05
N ASP A 132 19.47 -8.04 20.81
CA ASP A 132 19.68 -9.48 20.68
C ASP A 132 19.26 -9.95 19.27
N ILE A 133 18.12 -9.49 18.75
CA ILE A 133 17.65 -9.79 17.39
C ILE A 133 18.63 -9.30 16.32
N CYS A 134 19.06 -8.05 16.41
CA CYS A 134 20.05 -7.48 15.50
C CYS A 134 21.37 -8.28 15.49
N SER A 135 21.79 -8.81 16.65
CA SER A 135 23.01 -9.61 16.76
C SER A 135 22.89 -11.03 16.19
N GLY A 136 21.67 -11.56 16.04
CA GLY A 136 21.43 -12.95 15.61
C GLY A 136 21.96 -13.31 14.22
N CYS A 137 22.14 -12.32 13.33
CA CYS A 137 22.75 -12.54 12.01
C CYS A 137 24.19 -13.07 12.11
N LEU A 138 24.95 -12.63 13.11
CA LEU A 138 26.32 -13.11 13.35
C LEU A 138 26.31 -14.57 13.82
N TYR A 139 25.35 -14.94 14.66
CA TYR A 139 25.19 -16.29 15.20
C TYR A 139 24.94 -17.33 14.09
N ILE A 140 24.10 -17.01 13.10
CA ILE A 140 23.79 -17.93 11.99
C ILE A 140 25.02 -18.37 11.19
N LYS A 141 26.05 -17.51 11.10
CA LYS A 141 27.27 -17.84 10.36
C LYS A 141 27.95 -19.09 10.94
N PHE A 142 27.91 -19.22 12.25
CA PHE A 142 28.62 -20.27 13.00
C PHE A 142 27.72 -21.43 13.43
N ALA A 143 26.40 -21.23 13.47
CA ALA A 143 25.45 -22.25 13.91
C ALA A 143 25.21 -23.36 12.87
N ASN A 144 24.82 -24.54 13.36
CA ASN A 144 24.31 -25.65 12.54
C ASN A 144 22.83 -25.42 12.18
N GLN A 145 22.32 -26.14 11.19
CA GLN A 145 20.99 -25.90 10.62
C GLN A 145 19.85 -25.97 11.66
N GLU A 146 19.88 -26.96 12.56
CA GLU A 146 18.88 -27.10 13.62
C GLU A 146 18.92 -25.91 14.61
N ALA A 147 20.12 -25.51 15.04
CA ALA A 147 20.31 -24.35 15.90
C ALA A 147 19.87 -23.04 15.21
N VAL A 148 20.11 -22.91 13.90
CA VAL A 148 19.62 -21.76 13.11
C VAL A 148 18.10 -21.69 13.12
N GLN A 149 17.41 -22.81 12.90
CA GLN A 149 15.94 -22.84 12.88
C GLN A 149 15.34 -22.50 14.24
N LYS A 150 15.89 -23.07 15.32
CA LYS A 150 15.47 -22.78 16.69
C LYS A 150 15.68 -21.30 17.04
N GLN A 151 16.85 -20.75 16.70
CA GLN A 151 17.12 -19.34 16.95
C GLN A 151 16.16 -18.43 16.16
N ILE A 152 15.91 -18.73 14.88
CA ILE A 152 14.99 -17.93 14.05
C ILE A 152 13.59 -17.94 14.65
N SER A 153 13.08 -19.09 15.10
CA SER A 153 11.74 -19.17 15.68
C SER A 153 11.62 -18.39 16.99
N GLU A 154 12.63 -18.47 17.87
CA GLU A 154 12.71 -17.69 19.10
C GLU A 154 12.74 -16.18 18.82
N HIS A 155 13.54 -15.76 17.83
CA HIS A 155 13.68 -14.34 17.46
C HIS A 155 12.45 -13.79 16.77
N LEU A 156 11.74 -14.60 15.98
CA LEU A 156 10.45 -14.23 15.41
C LEU A 156 9.39 -14.05 16.50
N ALA A 157 9.33 -14.97 17.48
CA ALA A 157 8.42 -14.84 18.62
C ALA A 157 8.73 -13.59 19.44
N MET A 158 10.01 -13.32 19.71
CA MET A 158 10.47 -12.11 20.38
C MET A 158 10.12 -10.83 19.59
N SER A 159 10.24 -10.85 18.26
CA SER A 159 9.86 -9.74 17.40
C SER A 159 8.36 -9.45 17.47
N VAL A 160 7.53 -10.50 17.52
CA VAL A 160 6.08 -10.38 17.72
C VAL A 160 5.78 -9.77 19.09
N GLN A 161 6.45 -10.22 20.15
CA GLN A 161 6.29 -9.67 21.50
C GLN A 161 6.66 -8.19 21.56
N ILE A 162 7.78 -7.78 20.95
CA ILE A 162 8.17 -6.37 20.87
C ILE A 162 7.04 -5.51 20.31
N VAL A 163 6.44 -5.92 19.19
CA VAL A 163 5.34 -5.18 18.53
C VAL A 163 4.08 -5.18 19.41
N GLN A 164 3.82 -6.27 20.13
CA GLN A 164 2.67 -6.36 21.04
C GLN A 164 2.84 -5.49 22.29
N ASP A 165 4.05 -5.43 22.86
CA ASP A 165 4.35 -4.63 24.05
C ASP A 165 4.40 -3.13 23.75
N THR A 166 4.76 -2.77 22.52
CA THR A 166 4.87 -1.38 22.04
C THR A 166 3.60 -0.87 21.35
N LYS A 167 2.54 -1.70 21.30
CA LYS A 167 1.26 -1.27 20.76
C LYS A 167 0.71 -0.09 21.58
N PRO A 168 0.17 0.96 20.93
CA PRO A 168 -0.52 2.01 21.67
C PRO A 168 -1.73 1.38 22.34
N ASN A 169 -1.85 1.56 23.65
CA ASN A 169 -3.01 1.09 24.39
C ASN A 169 -4.20 1.95 23.95
N ASP A 170 -5.25 1.37 23.35
CA ASP A 170 -6.44 2.04 22.78
C ASP A 170 -7.22 2.94 23.79
N ARG A 171 -6.74 3.08 25.02
CA ARG A 171 -7.36 3.84 26.11
C ARG A 171 -7.02 5.33 26.14
N GLN A 172 -6.43 5.90 25.09
CA GLN A 172 -6.01 7.31 25.06
C GLN A 172 -6.76 8.19 24.06
N HIS A 173 -7.75 7.66 23.32
CA HIS A 173 -8.66 8.45 22.49
C HIS A 173 -10.07 8.53 23.11
N THR A 174 -10.15 9.03 24.33
CA THR A 174 -11.42 9.50 24.91
C THR A 174 -11.11 10.69 25.80
N LYS A 175 -10.94 11.86 25.18
CA LYS A 175 -11.09 13.14 25.86
C LYS A 175 -11.57 14.19 24.87
#